data_AF-A0A4V2QA10-F1
#
_entry.id   AF-A0A4V2QA10-F1
#
_cell.length_a   1.000
_cell.length_b   1.000
_cell.length_c   1.000
_cell.angle_alpha   90.00
_cell.angle_beta   90.00
_cell.angle_gamma   90.00
#
_symmetry.space_group_name_H-M   'P 1'
#
loop_
_entity.id
_entity.type
_entity.pdbx_description
1 polymer ?
#
loop_
_entity_poly.entity_id
_entity_poly.type
_entity_poly.pdbx_seq_one_letter_code
_entity_poly.pdbx_strand_id
1 'polypeptide(L)' 'MKPVNLYRFEVTTTTQLIYVVVAAHNDEQAFQLAENELDKQLIPARELIDISLYEKKKIQRGGGFVVYAKPLTERAK' A
#
# COMPACT_ATOMS: atom_id res chain seq x y z
N MET A 1 15.41 -11.64 -15.68
CA MET A 1 14.23 -11.02 -15.06
C MET A 1 14.70 -10.31 -13.79
N LYS A 2 14.50 -8.99 -13.67
CA LYS A 2 14.88 -8.29 -12.42
C LYS A 2 14.02 -8.82 -11.26
N PRO A 3 14.57 -8.98 -10.05
CA PRO A 3 13.76 -9.38 -8.90
C PRO A 3 12.64 -8.36 -8.68
N VAL A 4 11.47 -8.86 -8.31
CA VAL A 4 10.29 -8.06 -8.00
C VAL A 4 10.00 -8.23 -6.52
N ASN A 5 9.68 -7.13 -5.86
CA ASN A 5 9.17 -7.16 -4.50
C ASN A 5 7.68 -6.80 -4.52
N LEU A 6 6.95 -7.37 -3.58
CA LEU A 6 5.61 -6.94 -3.21
C LEU A 6 5.75 -5.86 -2.14
N TYR A 7 5.09 -4.74 -2.37
CA TYR A 7 5.02 -3.61 -1.47
C TYR A 7 3.60 -3.48 -0.99
N ARG A 8 3.42 -3.28 0.31
CA ARG A 8 2.15 -2.89 0.92
C ARG A 8 2.33 -1.50 1.50
N PHE A 9 1.56 -0.56 1.00
CA PHE A 9 1.46 0.79 1.52
C PHE A 9 0.27 0.87 2.46
N GLU A 10 0.47 1.55 3.58
CA GLU A 10 -0.62 1.98 4.45
C GLU A 10 -0.93 3.43 4.08
N VAL A 11 -2.18 3.65 3.67
CA VAL A 11 -2.68 4.94 3.22
C VAL A 11 -3.70 5.41 4.24
N THR A 12 -3.34 6.46 4.96
CA THR A 12 -4.25 7.08 5.93
C THR A 12 -5.06 8.14 5.23
N THR A 13 -6.39 7.98 5.26
CA THR A 13 -7.32 9.02 4.82
C THR A 13 -8.04 9.64 6.02
N THR A 14 -8.77 10.73 5.78
CA THR A 14 -9.62 11.36 6.79
C THR A 14 -10.72 10.43 7.33
N THR A 15 -11.16 9.46 6.51
CA THR A 15 -12.30 8.59 6.79
C THR A 15 -11.89 7.17 7.16
N GLN A 16 -10.80 6.65 6.59
CA GLN A 16 -10.42 5.25 6.74
C GLN A 16 -8.93 4.98 6.51
N LEU A 17 -8.52 3.75 6.79
CA LEU A 17 -7.19 3.24 6.47
C LEU A 17 -7.30 2.31 5.26
N ILE A 18 -6.48 2.54 4.24
CA ILE A 18 -6.49 1.77 2.99
C ILE A 18 -5.13 1.10 2.83
N TYR A 19 -5.14 -0.16 2.39
CA TYR A 19 -3.91 -0.87 2.03
C TYR A 19 -3.80 -0.97 0.52
N VAL A 20 -2.71 -0.43 -0.05
CA VAL A 20 -2.39 -0.52 -1.47
C VAL A 20 -1.25 -1.50 -1.65
N VAL A 21 -1.47 -2.55 -2.46
CA VAL A 21 -0.47 -3.60 -2.68
C VAL A 21 -0.01 -3.58 -4.13
N VAL A 22 1.29 -3.38 -4.35
CA VAL A 22 1.89 -3.29 -5.70
C VAL A 22 3.12 -4.17 -5.82
N ALA A 23 3.38 -4.64 -7.04
CA ALA A 23 4.59 -5.38 -7.38
C ALA A 23 5.55 -4.46 -8.16
N ALA A 24 6.75 -4.24 -7.64
CA ALA A 24 7.72 -3.31 -8.23
C ALA A 24 9.17 -3.80 -8.10
N HIS A 25 10.06 -3.25 -8.92
CA HIS A 25 11.48 -3.59 -8.91
C HIS A 25 12.30 -2.80 -7.88
N ASN A 26 11.85 -1.61 -7.54
CA ASN A 26 12.48 -0.71 -6.58
C ASN A 26 11.41 0.14 -5.88
N ASP A 27 11.85 0.92 -4.89
CA ASP A 27 10.94 1.64 -3.99
C ASP A 27 10.30 2.84 -4.70
N GLU A 28 11.05 3.57 -5.53
CA GLU A 28 10.55 4.68 -6.34
C GLU A 28 9.39 4.24 -7.26
N GLN A 29 9.58 3.13 -7.99
CA GLN A 29 8.53 2.55 -8.82
C GLN A 29 7.33 2.10 -7.98
N ALA A 30 7.55 1.58 -6.78
CA ALA A 30 6.47 1.15 -5.89
C ALA A 30 5.60 2.33 -5.45
N PHE A 31 6.21 3.45 -5.05
CA PHE A 31 5.48 4.67 -4.69
C PHE A 31 4.68 5.22 -5.87
N GLN A 32 5.30 5.35 -7.05
CA GLN A 32 4.60 5.81 -8.26
C GLN A 32 3.40 4.92 -8.61
N LEU A 33 3.55 3.60 -8.51
CA LEU A 33 2.44 2.68 -8.76
C LEU A 33 1.35 2.81 -7.70
N ALA A 34 1.69 2.98 -6.43
CA ALA A 34 0.71 3.15 -5.37
C ALA A 34 -0.11 4.44 -5.55
N GLU A 35 0.54 5.56 -5.87
CA GLU A 35 -0.13 6.84 -6.19
C GLU A 35 -1.07 6.70 -7.39
N ASN A 36 -0.59 6.08 -8.48
CA ASN A 36 -1.41 5.83 -9.67
C ASN A 36 -2.65 4.98 -9.36
N GLU A 37 -2.56 3.98 -8.47
CA GLU A 37 -3.73 3.19 -8.07
C GLU A 37 -4.70 3.98 -7.20
N LEU A 38 -4.21 4.88 -6.34
CA LEU A 38 -5.07 5.77 -5.53
C LEU A 38 -5.83 6.78 -6.41
N ASP A 39 -5.15 7.36 -7.40
CA ASP A 39 -5.76 8.30 -8.35
C ASP A 39 -6.90 7.63 -9.15
N LYS A 40 -6.73 6.36 -9.55
CA LYS A 40 -7.77 5.58 -10.24
C LYS A 40 -8.99 5.33 -9.37
N GLN A 41 -8.84 5.23 -8.06
CA GLN A 41 -9.96 5.07 -7.13
C GLN A 41 -10.71 6.39 -6.86
N LEU A 42 -10.31 7.50 -7.52
CA LEU A 42 -10.92 8.82 -7.39
C LEU A 42 -10.95 9.32 -5.94
N ILE A 43 -10.00 8.89 -5.11
CA ILE A 43 -9.86 9.39 -3.74
C ILE A 43 -9.44 10.85 -3.85
N PRO A 44 -10.24 11.81 -3.34
CA PRO A 44 -9.86 13.22 -3.43
C PRO A 44 -8.54 13.45 -2.70
N ALA A 45 -7.61 14.19 -3.29
CA ALA A 45 -6.32 14.48 -2.67
C ALA A 45 -6.44 15.15 -1.27
N ARG A 46 -7.56 15.83 -0.99
CA ARG A 46 -7.87 16.42 0.33
C ARG A 46 -8.17 15.39 1.41
N GLU A 47 -8.54 14.17 1.02
CA GLU A 47 -8.82 13.08 1.96
C GLU A 47 -7.55 12.31 2.30
N LEU A 48 -6.48 12.43 1.52
CA LEU A 48 -5.22 11.75 1.73
C LEU A 48 -4.37 12.48 2.79
N ILE A 49 -4.07 11.80 3.90
CA ILE A 49 -3.27 12.35 4.99
C ILE A 49 -1.82 11.89 4.87
N ASP A 50 -1.60 10.60 4.64
CA ASP A 50 -0.26 10.00 4.61
C ASP A 50 -0.23 8.73 3.74
N ILE A 51 0.93 8.48 3.11
CA ILE A 51 1.26 7.23 2.43
C ILE A 51 2.60 6.75 2.98
N SER A 52 2.58 5.64 3.71
CA SER A 52 3.78 5.04 4.27
C SER A 52 3.99 3.63 3.76
N LEU A 53 5.25 3.26 3.52
CA LEU A 53 5.62 1.89 3.20
C LEU A 53 5.47 1.03 4.45
N TYR A 54 4.42 0.21 4.49
CA TYR A 54 4.12 -0.65 5.62
C TYR A 54 4.93 -1.95 5.58
N GLU A 55 5.05 -2.56 4.40
CA GLU A 55 5.76 -3.84 4.26
C GLU A 55 6.36 -4.02 2.85
N LYS A 56 7.55 -4.63 2.80
CA LYS A 56 8.24 -5.00 1.55
C LYS A 56 8.69 -6.46 1.62
N LYS A 57 8.24 -7.29 0.68
CA LYS A 57 8.62 -8.72 0.60
C LYS A 57 9.13 -9.09 -0.78
N LYS A 58 10.16 -9.93 -0.84
CA LYS A 58 10.61 -10.51 -2.11
C LYS A 58 9.57 -11.49 -2.64
N ILE A 59 9.21 -11.38 -3.92
CA ILE A 59 8.39 -12.37 -4.61
C ILE A 59 9.32 -13.39 -5.27
N GLN A 60 9.11 -14.68 -4.97
CA GLN A 60 9.74 -15.79 -5.70
C GLN A 60 8.73 -16.43 -6.65
N ARG A 61 9.18 -17.35 -7.52
CA ARG A 61 8.28 -18.10 -8.42
C ARG A 61 7.28 -18.90 -7.59
N GLY A 62 6.06 -18.39 -7.48
CA GLY A 62 5.06 -18.86 -6.51
C GLY A 62 5.30 -18.25 -5.13
N GLY A 63 4.34 -17.47 -4.65
CA GLY A 63 4.41 -16.84 -3.33
C GLY A 63 3.04 -16.27 -2.95
N GLY A 64 2.64 -16.48 -1.70
CA GLY A 64 1.44 -15.93 -1.11
C GLY A 64 1.79 -15.27 0.22
N PHE A 65 1.01 -14.26 0.61
CA PHE A 65 1.24 -13.54 1.85
C PHE A 65 -0.08 -13.35 2.58
N VAL A 66 -0.05 -13.48 3.90
CA VAL A 66 -1.19 -13.17 4.75
C VAL A 66 -1.22 -11.67 4.96
N VAL A 67 -2.35 -11.05 4.61
CA VAL A 67 -2.64 -9.66 4.94
C VAL A 67 -3.62 -9.68 6.10
N TYR A 68 -3.14 -9.32 7.29
CA TYR A 68 -4.01 -9.14 8.45
C TYR A 68 -4.84 -7.87 8.23
N ALA A 69 -6.17 -8.02 8.22
CA ALA A 69 -7.05 -6.87 8.35
C ALA A 69 -6.83 -6.29 9.76
N LYS A 70 -6.36 -5.05 9.84
CA LYS A 70 -6.35 -4.34 11.12
C LYS A 70 -7.83 -4.09 11.46
N PRO A 71 -8.35 -4.60 12.60
CA PRO A 71 -9.71 -4.29 12.98
C PRO A 71 -9.85 -2.76 13.18
N LEU A 72 -11.00 -2.21 12.80
CA LEU A 72 -11.37 -0.81 13.05
C LEU A 72 -11.58 -0.60 14.57
N THR A 73 -10.50 -0.62 15.35
CA THR A 73 -10.53 -0.56 16.82
C THR A 73 -9.14 -0.12 17.27
N GLU A 74 -8.86 1.00 17.92
CA GLU A 74 -9.63 2.15 18.41
C GLU A 74 -8.89 3.41 17.97
N ARG A 75 -9.60 4.50 17.65
CA ARG A 75 -9.05 5.84 17.85
C ARG A 75 -8.83 5.98 19.35
N ALA A 76 -7.64 5.63 19.83
CA ALA A 76 -7.26 5.87 21.20
C ALA A 76 -7.19 7.39 21.39
N LYS A 77 -8.18 7.87 22.17
CA LYS A 77 -8.33 9.17 22.84
C LYS A 77 -7.33 10.28 22.50
#